data_AF-A0A5K0UXF2-F1
#
_entry.id   AF-A0A5K0UXF2-F1
#
_cell.length_a   1.000
_cell.length_b   1.000
_cell.length_c   1.000
_cell.angle_alpha   90.00
_cell.angle_beta   90.00
_cell.angle_gamma   90.00
#
_symmetry.space_group_name_H-M   'P 1'
#
loop_
_entity.id
_entity.type
_entity.pdbx_description
1 polymer ?
#
loop_
_entity_poly.entity_id
_entity_poly.type
_entity_poly.pdbx_seq_one_letter_code
_entity_poly.pdbx_strand_id
1 'polypeptide(L)' 'TVLVENGNLHAANVGDCRVVLSRNGVAIPLTSDHRAERADERRRVENL' A
#
# COMPACT_ATOMS: atom_id res chain seq x y z
N THR A 1 -2.52 7.11 -3.89
CA THR A 1 -2.72 8.53 -3.50
C THR A 1 -2.35 8.75 -2.06
N VAL A 2 -1.86 9.94 -1.72
CA VAL A 2 -1.57 10.35 -0.34
C VAL A 2 -2.37 11.60 0.00
N LEU A 3 -3.00 11.63 1.17
CA LEU A 3 -3.63 12.80 1.78
C LEU A 3 -2.84 13.20 3.03
N VAL A 4 -2.53 14.49 3.15
CA VAL A 4 -1.87 15.05 4.35
C VAL A 4 -2.82 16.06 4.98
N GLU A 5 -3.23 15.81 6.21
CA GLU A 5 -4.21 16.64 6.91
C GLU A 5 -3.93 16.63 8.42
N ASN A 6 -3.90 17.80 9.05
CA ASN A 6 -3.74 17.95 10.51
C ASN A 6 -2.56 17.17 11.10
N GLY A 7 -1.43 17.13 10.40
CA GLY A 7 -0.23 16.38 10.83
C GLY A 7 -0.29 14.87 10.59
N ASN A 8 -1.39 14.35 10.04
CA ASN A 8 -1.55 12.95 9.66
C ASN A 8 -1.25 12.75 8.17
N LEU A 9 -0.80 11.54 7.84
CA LEU A 9 -0.58 11.08 6.46
C LEU A 9 -1.39 9.82 6.22
N HIS A 10 -2.29 9.87 5.24
CA HIS A 10 -3.12 8.75 4.81
C HIS A 10 -2.66 8.28 3.43
N ALA A 11 -2.37 7.00 3.29
CA ALA A 11 -1.96 6.40 2.02
C ALA A 11 -3.03 5.40 1.54
N ALA A 12 -3.49 5.58 0.30
CA ALA A 12 -4.42 4.66 -0.36
C ALA A 12 -3.79 4.12 -1.65
N ASN A 13 -3.85 2.81 -1.85
CA ASN A 13 -3.31 2.13 -3.03
C ASN A 13 -4.35 1.16 -3.61
N VAL A 14 -4.43 1.10 -4.93
CA VAL A 14 -5.17 0.08 -5.69
C VAL A 14 -4.29 -0.33 -6.86
N GLY A 15 -3.90 -1.60 -6.89
CA GLY A 15 -3.02 -2.16 -7.94
C GLY A 15 -1.59 -2.39 -7.44
N ASP A 16 -0.65 -2.44 -8.38
CA ASP A 16 0.74 -2.84 -8.17
C ASP A 16 1.71 -1.67 -7.93
N CYS A 17 1.18 -0.43 -7.92
CA CYS A 17 1.92 0.75 -7.48
C CYS A 17 2.22 0.70 -5.98
N ARG A 18 3.12 1.59 -5.52
CA ARG A 18 3.55 1.67 -4.13
C ARG A 18 3.77 3.09 -3.64
N VAL A 19 3.33 3.37 -2.42
CA VAL A 19 3.68 4.58 -1.66
C VAL A 19 4.83 4.27 -0.70
N VAL A 20 5.88 5.09 -0.76
CA VAL A 20 7.07 4.97 0.09
C VAL A 20 7.33 6.29 0.80
N LEU A 21 7.57 6.23 2.11
CA LEU A 21 7.99 7.36 2.94
C LEU A 21 9.49 7.26 3.21
N SER A 22 10.22 8.36 2.99
CA SER A 22 11.59 8.48 3.49
C SER A 22 11.60 9.09 4.89
N ARG A 23 12.19 8.40 5.87
CA ARG A 23 12.37 8.91 7.23
C ARG A 23 13.76 8.54 7.73
N ASN A 24 14.56 9.53 8.10
CA ASN A 24 15.96 9.37 8.55
C ASN A 24 16.83 8.57 7.55
N GLY A 25 16.63 8.81 6.24
CA GLY A 25 17.35 8.11 5.17
C GLY A 25 16.88 6.68 4.91
N VAL A 26 15.84 6.19 5.62
CA VAL A 26 15.25 4.86 5.43
C VAL A 26 13.99 4.97 4.58
N ALA A 27 13.90 4.13 3.54
CA ALA A 27 12.70 3.98 2.72
C ALA A 27 11.72 3.01 3.39
N ILE A 28 10.54 3.50 3.76
CA ILE A 28 9.50 2.76 4.47
C ILE A 28 8.28 2.61 3.55
N PRO A 29 7.91 1.40 3.13
CA PRO A 29 6.69 1.20 2.36
C PRO A 29 5.46 1.46 3.23
N LEU A 30 4.55 2.32 2.77
CA LEU A 30 3.29 2.63 3.46
C LEU A 30 2.10 1.83 2.94
N THR A 31 2.23 1.21 1.77
CA THR A 31 1.18 0.42 1.13
C THR A 31 1.75 -0.93 0.68
N SER A 32 0.88 -1.92 0.53
CA SER A 32 1.20 -3.21 -0.07
C SER A 32 0.67 -3.28 -1.49
N ASP A 33 1.48 -3.79 -2.41
CA ASP A 33 1.06 -4.02 -3.79
C ASP A 33 -0.02 -5.11 -3.80
N HIS A 34 -1.06 -4.91 -4.60
CA HIS A 34 -2.03 -5.95 -4.88
C HIS A 34 -1.52 -6.77 -6.06
N ARG A 35 -1.10 -8.01 -5.79
CA ARG A 35 -0.65 -8.97 -6.81
C ARG A 35 -1.35 -10.31 -6.63
N ALA A 36 -1.46 -11.09 -7.71
CA ALA A 36 -2.14 -12.38 -7.71
C ALA A 36 -1.48 -13.39 -6.75
N GLU A 37 -0.18 -13.28 -6.49
CA GLU A 37 0.54 -14.16 -5.57
C GLU A 37 0.31 -13.78 -4.09
N ARG A 38 -0.23 -12.59 -3.80
CA ARG A 38 -0.51 -12.15 -2.44
C ARG A 38 -1.65 -12.99 -1.89
N ALA A 39 -1.39 -13.69 -0.78
CA ALA A 39 -2.27 -14.76 -0.31
C ALA A 39 -3.71 -14.30 -0.02
N ASP A 40 -3.91 -13.07 0.43
CA ASP A 40 -5.22 -12.45 0.64
C ASP A 40 -5.92 -12.10 -0.68
N GLU A 41 -5.23 -11.50 -1.65
CA GLU A 41 -5.78 -11.23 -2.99
C GLU A 41 -6.14 -12.51 -3.72
N ARG A 42 -5.26 -13.51 -3.68
CA ARG A 42 -5.52 -14.83 -4.26
C ARG A 42 -6.77 -15.45 -3.64
N ARG A 43 -6.83 -15.53 -2.31
CA ARG A 43 -7.98 -16.07 -1.59
C ARG A 43 -9.26 -15.28 -1.91
N ARG A 44 -9.17 -13.95 -2.01
CA ARG A 44 -10.30 -13.09 -2.40
C ARG A 44 -10.84 -13.46 -3.77
N VAL A 45 -9.98 -13.75 -4.75
CA VAL A 45 -10.42 -14.14 -6.10
C VAL A 45 -10.91 -15.59 -6.17
N GLU A 46 -10.24 -16.52 -5.48
CA GLU A 46 -10.56 -17.95 -5.50
C GLU A 46 -11.84 -18.30 -4.70
N ASN A 47 -12.21 -17.48 -3.72
CA ASN A 47 -13.42 -17.68 -2.91
C ASN A 47 -14.66 -16.91 -3.45
N LEU A 48 -14.58 -16.33 -4.65
CA LEU A 48 -15.72 -15.77 -5.38
C LEU A 48 -16.45 -16.87 -6.15
#